data_AF-A0A9E0P3J7-F1
#
_entry.id   AF-A0A9E0P3J7-F1
#
_cell.length_a   1.000
_cell.length_b   1.000
_cell.length_c   1.000
_cell.angle_alpha   90.00
_cell.angle_beta   90.00
_cell.angle_gamma   90.00
#
_symmetry.space_group_name_H-M   'P 1'
#
loop_
_entity.id
_entity.type
_entity.pdbx_description
1 polymer ?
#
loop_
_entity_poly.entity_id
_entity_poly.type
_entity_poly.pdbx_seq_one_letter_code
_entity_poly.pdbx_strand_id
1 'polypeptide(L)'
;ASYGTEVSAIPNQVSGSEDVPVSVTIDDLASNTTYYFRVKIESGDEIVYGDNFTFQTEDISSNVETDAIQQIVLYPNPAKDGFYIDAKEQGYVCIYDLSGQLVLKQFIDAVSYIDIQSLAQGVYVVKLHERSRILLKTE
;
A
#
# COMPACT_ATOMS: atom_id res chain seq x y z
N ALA A 1 -31.47 3.04 -21.03
CA ALA A 1 -30.35 2.11 -20.89
C ALA A 1 -30.89 0.84 -20.25
N SER A 2 -30.62 -0.34 -20.81
CA SER A 2 -31.00 -1.61 -20.19
C SER A 2 -29.97 -1.92 -19.10
N TYR A 3 -30.43 -2.16 -17.88
CA TYR A 3 -29.58 -2.75 -16.85
C TYR A 3 -29.23 -4.19 -17.29
N GLY A 4 -27.97 -4.59 -17.08
CA GLY A 4 -27.45 -5.86 -17.59
C GLY A 4 -27.65 -7.04 -16.63
N THR A 5 -27.36 -6.84 -15.35
CA THR A 5 -27.31 -7.91 -14.33
C THR A 5 -28.28 -7.59 -13.20
N GLU A 6 -29.14 -8.56 -12.85
CA GLU A 6 -29.96 -8.53 -11.64
C GLU A 6 -29.34 -9.47 -10.59
N VAL A 7 -29.18 -9.00 -9.36
CA VAL A 7 -28.67 -9.81 -8.24
C VAL A 7 -29.60 -9.62 -7.05
N SER A 8 -29.96 -10.72 -6.37
CA SER A 8 -30.78 -10.66 -5.16
C SER A 8 -29.99 -10.09 -3.98
N ALA A 9 -30.53 -9.07 -3.34
CA ALA A 9 -29.98 -8.54 -2.10
C ALA A 9 -30.30 -9.45 -0.89
N ILE A 10 -29.64 -9.19 0.22
CA ILE A 10 -29.82 -9.87 1.50
C ILE A 10 -30.26 -8.82 2.54
N PRO A 11 -31.44 -8.96 3.17
CA PRO A 11 -32.45 -10.00 2.90
C PRO A 11 -33.09 -9.87 1.52
N ASN A 12 -33.51 -11.00 0.94
CA ASN A 12 -34.13 -11.06 -0.40
C ASN A 12 -35.64 -10.82 -0.38
N GLN A 13 -36.22 -10.69 0.82
CA GLN A 13 -37.61 -10.37 1.06
C GLN A 13 -37.68 -9.41 2.24
N VAL A 14 -38.51 -8.39 2.12
CA VAL A 14 -38.76 -7.39 3.15
C VAL A 14 -40.27 -7.20 3.29
N SER A 15 -40.73 -6.87 4.49
CA SER A 15 -42.15 -6.66 4.78
C SER A 15 -42.32 -5.58 5.83
N GLY A 16 -43.42 -4.84 5.77
CA GLY A 16 -43.71 -3.74 6.69
C GLY A 16 -43.65 -2.38 6.01
N SER A 17 -43.74 -1.33 6.80
CA SER A 17 -43.77 0.08 6.35
C SER A 17 -42.55 0.89 6.79
N GLU A 18 -41.58 0.25 7.44
CA GLU A 18 -40.34 0.88 7.91
C GLU A 18 -39.22 0.64 6.90
N ASP A 19 -38.21 1.50 6.92
CA ASP A 19 -37.02 1.34 6.08
C ASP A 19 -36.24 0.09 6.51
N VAL A 20 -35.99 -0.83 5.56
CA VAL A 20 -35.23 -2.06 5.79
C VAL A 20 -33.92 -2.01 5.00
N PRO A 21 -32.74 -2.07 5.66
CA PRO A 21 -31.48 -2.11 4.96
C PRO A 21 -31.31 -3.46 4.25
N VAL A 22 -30.86 -3.41 2.99
CA VAL A 22 -30.49 -4.59 2.19
C VAL A 22 -29.06 -4.42 1.67
N SER A 23 -28.36 -5.52 1.43
CA SER A 23 -26.97 -5.50 0.95
C SER A 23 -26.71 -6.61 -0.06
N VAL A 24 -25.75 -6.41 -0.96
CA VAL A 24 -25.32 -7.41 -1.92
C VAL A 24 -23.83 -7.23 -2.21
N THR A 25 -23.09 -8.32 -2.24
CA THR A 25 -21.71 -8.33 -2.72
C THR A 25 -21.72 -8.64 -4.22
N ILE A 26 -21.01 -7.83 -5.00
CA ILE A 26 -20.86 -8.03 -6.44
C ILE A 26 -19.38 -8.16 -6.72
N ASP A 27 -18.99 -9.35 -7.17
CA ASP A 27 -17.62 -9.67 -7.57
C ASP A 27 -17.40 -9.40 -9.07
N ASP A 28 -16.16 -9.58 -9.54
CA ASP A 28 -15.77 -9.50 -10.97
C ASP A 28 -16.07 -8.16 -11.66
N LEU A 29 -16.07 -7.05 -10.91
CA LEU A 29 -16.16 -5.71 -11.48
C LEU A 29 -14.81 -5.27 -12.07
N ALA A 30 -14.84 -4.72 -13.28
CA ALA A 30 -13.67 -4.11 -13.88
C ALA A 30 -13.20 -2.91 -13.04
N SER A 31 -11.89 -2.74 -12.86
CA SER A 31 -11.30 -1.59 -12.17
C SER A 31 -11.50 -0.30 -12.95
N ASN A 32 -11.41 0.84 -12.26
CA ASN A 32 -11.56 2.18 -12.84
C ASN A 32 -12.81 2.32 -13.73
N THR A 33 -13.92 1.70 -13.32
CA THR A 33 -15.14 1.63 -14.11
C THR A 33 -16.32 2.13 -13.28
N THR A 34 -17.07 3.08 -13.86
CA THR A 34 -18.29 3.62 -13.26
C THR A 34 -19.45 2.68 -13.50
N TYR A 35 -20.06 2.20 -12.41
CA TYR A 35 -21.25 1.37 -12.41
C TYR A 35 -22.48 2.17 -11.98
N TYR A 36 -23.62 1.84 -12.58
CA TYR A 36 -24.93 2.38 -12.23
C TYR A 36 -25.82 1.25 -11.74
N PHE A 37 -26.51 1.45 -10.63
CA PHE A 37 -27.42 0.46 -10.04
C PHE A 37 -28.68 1.13 -9.49
N ARG A 38 -29.74 0.34 -9.33
CA ARG A 38 -30.98 0.76 -8.67
C ARG A 38 -31.61 -0.43 -7.96
N VAL A 39 -32.39 -0.17 -6.92
CA VAL A 39 -33.16 -1.21 -6.24
C VAL A 39 -34.44 -1.51 -7.03
N LYS A 40 -34.78 -2.79 -7.14
CA LYS A 40 -36.02 -3.29 -7.76
C LYS A 40 -36.76 -4.10 -6.70
N ILE A 41 -38.03 -3.77 -6.46
CA ILE A 41 -38.93 -4.51 -5.59
C ILE A 41 -40.00 -5.15 -6.47
N GLU A 42 -40.22 -6.45 -6.30
CA GLU A 42 -41.31 -7.18 -6.94
C GLU A 42 -42.31 -7.61 -5.85
N SER A 43 -43.56 -7.19 -5.99
CA SER A 43 -44.65 -7.53 -5.08
C SER A 43 -45.82 -8.09 -5.88
N GLY A 44 -45.77 -9.40 -6.14
CA GLY A 44 -46.72 -10.05 -7.06
C GLY A 44 -46.48 -9.61 -8.49
N ASP A 45 -47.49 -9.01 -9.13
CA ASP A 45 -47.41 -8.49 -10.50
C ASP A 45 -46.89 -7.04 -10.57
N GLU A 46 -46.65 -6.40 -9.42
CA GLU A 46 -46.14 -5.04 -9.34
C GLU A 46 -44.62 -5.01 -9.22
N ILE A 47 -43.98 -4.19 -10.07
CA ILE A 47 -42.55 -3.91 -10.00
C ILE A 47 -42.36 -2.43 -9.70
N VAL A 48 -41.66 -2.14 -8.61
CA VAL A 48 -41.28 -0.79 -8.21
C VAL A 48 -39.76 -0.65 -8.33
N TYR A 49 -39.32 0.43 -8.95
CA TYR A 49 -37.90 0.77 -9.06
C TYR A 49 -37.58 1.96 -8.18
N GLY A 50 -36.50 1.86 -7.41
CA GLY A 50 -35.92 2.96 -6.67
C GLY A 50 -35.08 3.90 -7.56
N ASP A 51 -34.43 4.84 -6.90
CA ASP A 51 -33.53 5.81 -7.54
C ASP A 51 -32.30 5.13 -8.17
N ASN A 52 -31.71 5.83 -9.14
CA ASN A 52 -30.45 5.40 -9.76
C ASN A 52 -29.26 5.91 -8.93
N PHE A 53 -28.42 4.98 -8.50
CA PHE A 53 -27.17 5.24 -7.81
C PHE A 53 -25.98 4.90 -8.71
N THR A 54 -24.83 5.46 -8.37
CA THR A 54 -23.57 5.18 -9.06
C THR A 54 -22.43 5.01 -8.07
N PHE A 55 -21.49 4.13 -8.40
CA PHE A 55 -20.19 4.05 -7.76
C PHE A 55 -19.12 3.79 -8.82
N GLN A 56 -17.86 4.08 -8.49
CA GLN A 56 -16.72 3.78 -9.36
C GLN A 56 -15.81 2.81 -8.62
N THR A 57 -15.38 1.75 -9.30
CA THR A 57 -14.36 0.84 -8.77
C THR A 57 -13.01 1.53 -8.74
N GLU A 58 -12.18 1.19 -7.76
CA GLU A 58 -10.82 1.72 -7.68
C GLU A 58 -9.99 1.32 -8.90
N ASP A 59 -9.04 2.17 -9.25
CA ASP A 59 -8.06 1.87 -10.27
C ASP A 59 -6.96 0.99 -9.69
N ILE A 60 -7.05 -0.32 -9.92
CA ILE A 60 -6.00 -1.27 -9.52
C ILE A 60 -4.78 -1.23 -10.46
N SER A 61 -4.80 -0.43 -11.54
CA SER A 61 -3.67 -0.26 -12.46
C SER A 61 -2.52 0.54 -11.83
N SER A 62 -2.67 1.12 -10.64
CA SER A 62 -1.65 1.96 -10.00
C SER A 62 -1.51 1.76 -8.50
N ASN A 63 -1.63 0.52 -7.99
CA ASN A 63 -1.21 0.17 -6.62
C ASN A 63 0.10 -0.62 -6.57
N VAL A 64 0.95 -0.50 -7.60
CA VAL A 64 2.37 -0.58 -7.33
C VAL A 64 2.80 0.82 -6.90
N GLU A 65 2.51 1.17 -5.63
CA GLU A 65 3.49 1.93 -4.88
C GLU A 65 4.74 1.05 -4.87
N THR A 66 5.50 1.11 -5.96
CA THR A 66 6.92 0.94 -5.86
C THR A 66 7.25 2.17 -5.04
N ASP A 67 7.35 2.02 -3.72
CA ASP A 67 8.18 2.89 -2.89
C ASP A 67 9.35 3.20 -3.80
N ALA A 68 9.39 4.42 -4.35
CA ALA A 68 10.25 4.72 -5.48
C ALA A 68 11.62 4.33 -5.00
N ILE A 69 12.18 3.22 -5.52
CA ILE A 69 13.26 2.49 -4.87
C ILE A 69 14.31 3.54 -4.64
N GLN A 70 14.45 4.03 -3.40
CA GLN A 70 15.28 5.20 -3.18
C GLN A 70 16.66 4.68 -3.54
N GLN A 71 17.17 5.12 -4.69
CA GLN A 71 18.32 4.48 -5.30
C GLN A 71 19.53 4.95 -4.50
N ILE A 72 19.84 4.20 -3.44
CA ILE A 72 21.02 4.42 -2.63
C ILE A 72 22.22 4.16 -3.52
N VAL A 73 23.06 5.18 -3.72
CA VAL A 73 24.31 5.05 -4.48
C VAL A 73 25.46 4.86 -3.50
N LEU A 74 26.22 3.78 -3.68
CA LEU A 74 27.38 3.45 -2.85
C LEU A 74 28.63 3.48 -3.71
N TYR A 75 29.64 4.26 -3.33
CA TYR A 75 30.90 4.33 -4.08
C TYR A 75 32.11 4.67 -3.19
N PRO A 76 33.29 4.11 -3.49
CA PRO A 76 33.52 3.03 -4.45
C PRO A 76 33.01 1.68 -3.91
N ASN A 77 32.54 0.81 -4.80
CA ASN A 77 32.33 -0.61 -4.52
C ASN A 77 33.15 -1.40 -5.56
N PRO A 78 34.19 -2.18 -5.19
CA PRO A 78 34.68 -2.48 -3.84
C PRO A 78 35.33 -1.30 -3.09
N ALA A 79 35.09 -1.21 -1.79
CA ALA A 79 35.70 -0.21 -0.90
C ALA A 79 36.94 -0.77 -0.19
N LYS A 80 37.93 0.10 0.11
CA LYS A 80 39.15 -0.27 0.85
C LYS A 80 39.11 0.25 2.28
N ASP A 81 39.08 1.57 2.45
CA ASP A 81 39.10 2.23 3.76
C ASP A 81 37.69 2.71 4.17
N GLY A 82 36.83 2.97 3.19
CA GLY A 82 35.47 3.47 3.38
C GLY A 82 34.76 3.71 2.06
N PHE A 83 33.49 4.07 2.13
CA PHE A 83 32.66 4.42 0.98
C PHE A 83 31.76 5.62 1.29
N TYR A 84 31.39 6.35 0.25
CA TYR A 84 30.31 7.32 0.28
C TYR A 84 28.99 6.63 0.02
N ILE A 85 27.98 7.08 0.76
CA ILE A 85 26.57 6.76 0.54
C ILE A 85 25.83 8.04 0.18
N ASP A 86 25.14 8.02 -0.96
CA ASP A 86 24.16 9.03 -1.35
C ASP A 86 22.77 8.43 -1.13
N ALA A 87 22.21 8.74 0.05
CA ALA A 87 20.94 8.25 0.56
C ALA A 87 19.78 9.22 0.28
N LYS A 88 20.04 10.40 -0.31
CA LYS A 88 19.08 11.51 -0.55
C LYS A 88 18.49 12.14 0.71
N GLU A 89 18.40 11.42 1.81
CA GLU A 89 17.83 11.86 3.09
C GLU A 89 18.66 11.40 4.29
N GLN A 90 18.38 12.00 5.45
CA GLN A 90 19.03 11.63 6.71
C GLN A 90 18.49 10.31 7.26
N GLY A 91 19.36 9.48 7.84
CA GLY A 91 18.96 8.17 8.35
C GLY A 91 20.06 7.43 9.09
N TYR A 92 19.81 6.17 9.40
CA TYR A 92 20.83 5.27 9.93
C TYR A 92 21.30 4.31 8.86
N VAL A 93 22.60 4.31 8.60
CA VAL A 93 23.27 3.22 7.89
C VAL A 93 23.56 2.11 8.89
N CYS A 94 23.17 0.90 8.53
CA CYS A 94 23.49 -0.32 9.24
C CYS A 94 24.27 -1.25 8.31
N ILE A 95 25.45 -1.67 8.72
CA ILE A 95 26.26 -2.66 8.01
C ILE A 95 26.16 -3.98 8.76
N TYR A 96 25.84 -5.04 8.04
CA TYR A 96 25.74 -6.40 8.56
C TYR A 96 26.74 -7.31 7.87
N ASP A 97 27.29 -8.28 8.59
CA ASP A 97 28.03 -9.38 7.97
C ASP A 97 27.07 -10.38 7.27
N LEU A 98 27.63 -11.41 6.62
CA LEU A 98 26.82 -12.44 5.93
C LEU A 98 26.02 -13.36 6.87
N SER A 99 26.32 -13.36 8.17
CA SER A 99 25.50 -14.06 9.17
C SER A 99 24.29 -13.24 9.62
N GLY A 100 24.22 -11.97 9.20
CA GLY A 100 23.18 -11.02 9.60
C GLY A 100 23.52 -10.27 10.89
N GLN A 101 24.74 -10.40 11.42
CA GLN A 101 25.17 -9.67 12.61
C GLN A 101 25.43 -8.20 12.25
N LEU A 102 24.85 -7.27 13.02
CA LEU A 102 25.13 -5.83 12.89
C LEU A 102 26.56 -5.54 13.35
N VAL A 103 27.40 -5.07 12.42
CA VAL A 103 28.82 -4.74 12.69
C VAL A 103 29.09 -3.25 12.78
N LEU A 104 28.27 -2.41 12.11
CA LEU A 104 28.38 -0.94 12.19
C LEU A 104 27.00 -0.30 12.08
N LYS A 105 26.76 0.73 12.89
CA LYS A 105 25.59 1.59 12.79
C LYS A 105 25.98 3.05 12.93
N GLN A 106 25.63 3.87 11.95
CA GLN A 106 26.00 5.29 11.91
C GLN A 106 24.83 6.14 11.43
N PHE A 107 24.61 7.29 12.07
CA PHE A 107 23.66 8.30 11.57
C PHE A 107 24.33 9.10 10.46
N ILE A 108 23.61 9.32 9.37
CA ILE A 108 24.07 10.04 8.18
C ILE A 108 23.07 11.12 7.79
N ASP A 109 23.57 12.15 7.09
CA ASP A 109 22.76 13.07 6.30
C ASP A 109 22.51 12.48 4.89
N ALA A 110 22.07 13.31 3.94
CA ALA A 110 21.77 12.88 2.57
C ALA A 110 22.96 12.25 1.82
N VAL A 111 24.17 12.79 2.03
CA VAL A 111 25.42 12.21 1.51
C VAL A 111 26.43 12.16 2.64
N SER A 112 27.04 11.00 2.88
CA SER A 112 27.97 10.83 4.01
C SER A 112 29.06 9.81 3.69
N TYR A 113 30.21 9.97 4.34
CA TYR A 113 31.30 9.00 4.29
C TYR A 113 31.16 8.01 5.45
N ILE A 114 31.33 6.73 5.14
CA ILE A 114 31.33 5.63 6.09
C ILE A 114 32.74 5.05 6.15
N ASP A 115 33.38 5.16 7.31
CA ASP A 115 34.67 4.52 7.58
C ASP A 115 34.45 3.04 7.92
N ILE A 116 35.18 2.15 7.24
CA ILE A 116 35.11 0.70 7.45
C ILE A 116 36.46 0.08 7.82
N GLN A 117 37.47 0.89 8.18
CA GLN A 117 38.82 0.39 8.50
C GLN A 117 38.85 -0.55 9.71
N SER A 118 37.84 -0.44 10.58
CA SER A 118 37.66 -1.32 11.74
C SER A 118 37.00 -2.66 11.40
N LEU A 119 36.44 -2.82 10.20
CA LEU A 119 35.79 -4.05 9.76
C LEU A 119 36.83 -5.02 9.17
N ALA A 120 36.61 -6.32 9.38
CA ALA A 120 37.42 -7.34 8.73
C ALA A 120 37.21 -7.32 7.21
N GLN A 121 38.18 -7.81 6.44
CA GLN A 121 38.00 -7.93 4.99
C GLN A 121 36.92 -8.98 4.69
N GLY A 122 35.87 -8.59 3.96
CA GLY A 122 34.75 -9.48 3.66
C GLY A 122 33.64 -8.83 2.84
N VAL A 123 32.56 -9.58 2.62
CA VAL A 123 31.34 -9.10 1.98
C VAL A 123 30.35 -8.71 3.08
N TYR A 124 29.71 -7.56 2.90
CA TYR A 124 28.77 -6.98 3.86
C TYR A 124 27.47 -6.57 3.19
N VAL A 125 26.39 -6.56 3.96
CA VAL A 125 25.08 -6.01 3.55
C VAL A 125 24.93 -4.64 4.18
N VAL A 126 24.71 -3.62 3.36
CA VAL A 126 24.43 -2.25 3.81
C VAL A 126 22.94 -1.99 3.70
N LYS A 127 22.30 -1.54 4.78
CA LYS A 127 20.89 -1.14 4.81
C LYS A 127 20.74 0.25 5.38
N LEU A 128 19.82 1.04 4.80
CA LEU A 128 19.36 2.30 5.36
C LEU A 128 18.10 2.04 6.19
N HIS A 129 18.03 2.61 7.38
CA HIS A 129 16.79 2.77 8.13
C HIS A 129 16.47 4.26 8.21
N GLU A 130 15.38 4.65 7.56
CA GLU A 130 14.81 5.98 7.73
C GLU A 130 14.30 6.16 9.15
N ARG A 131 14.23 7.41 9.62
CA ARG A 131 13.59 7.74 10.89
C ARG A 131 12.07 7.52 10.77
N SER A 132 11.61 6.29 10.90
CA SER A 132 10.23 6.01 11.33
C SER A 132 10.09 6.38 12.81
N ARG A 133 9.92 7.69 13.08
CA ARG A 133 9.48 8.18 14.39
C ARG A 133 7.96 8.04 14.47
N ILE A 134 7.47 6.87 14.89
CA ILE A 134 6.12 6.77 15.47
C ILE A 134 6.24 7.26 16.92
N LEU A 135 5.95 8.54 17.15
CA LEU A 135 5.75 9.08 18.49
C LEU A 135 4.28 8.89 18.87
N LEU A 136 3.97 7.81 19.58
CA LEU A 136 2.70 7.68 20.29
C LEU A 136 2.88 8.27 21.69
N LYS A 137 2.19 9.37 21.98
CA LYS A 137 1.90 9.80 23.35
C LYS A 137 0.39 9.95 23.48
N THR A 138 -0.19 9.08 24.30
CA THR A 138 -1.57 9.19 24.79
C THR A 138 -1.60 10.14 25.98
N GLU A 139 -2.55 11.08 25.98
CA GLU A 139 -3.20 11.55 27.20
C GLU A 139 -4.62 11.00 27.23
#